data_AF-A0A920DU28-F1
#
_entry.id   AF-A0A920DU28-F1
#
_cell.length_a   1.000
_cell.length_b   1.000
_cell.length_c   1.000
_cell.angle_alpha   90.00
_cell.angle_beta   90.00
_cell.angle_gamma   90.00
#
_symmetry.space_group_name_H-M   'P 1'
#
loop_
_entity.id
_entity.type
_entity.pdbx_description
1 polymer ?
#
loop_
_entity_poly.entity_id
_entity_poly.type
_entity_poly.pdbx_seq_one_letter_code
_entity_poly.pdbx_strand_id
1 'polypeptide(L)'
;MVAPQPLTDPWQHCLNRLSGDIPQQQFNTWIRPLRAEWQESGLALAAPNRFIRDFVAEKYLPLIHTYLLDVVAPAAAQASVTVQSGQPTAPSSVTPIASGAAQALSRPAEAPPRPAPAALVSPSSLVEGYTFERFVEGKSNQLALAAAQQVAEHPGSSYNPLFLYGGVGLGKTHLMHAVGNAMRCQNPEAKIVYLHSERFVADMVKALQLNAINDFKRFYRSVDALLIDDIQFFANKDRSQEEFFHTFNALLEGGQQMILTCDRYPKEIEGVEERLKSRFGWGLTVAVEPPDLETRVAILMKKAEQSHISLAPDAAFFYRATHPL
;
A
#
# COMPACT_ATOMS: atom_id res chain seq x y z
N MET A 1 7.66 -30.31 52.28
CA MET A 1 8.55 -29.34 51.62
C MET A 1 8.16 -29.31 50.15
N VAL A 2 7.29 -28.37 49.79
CA VAL A 2 6.76 -28.23 48.43
C VAL A 2 7.77 -27.42 47.64
N ALA A 3 8.32 -28.00 46.57
CA ALA A 3 9.22 -27.31 45.67
C ALA A 3 8.53 -26.09 45.05
N PRO A 4 9.17 -24.90 45.00
CA PRO A 4 8.61 -23.77 44.28
C PRO A 4 8.60 -24.11 42.79
N GLN A 5 7.44 -23.96 42.17
CA GLN A 5 7.24 -24.18 40.73
C GLN A 5 8.17 -23.26 39.91
N PRO A 6 8.62 -23.68 38.71
CA PRO A 6 9.48 -22.86 37.88
C PRO A 6 8.71 -21.59 37.48
N LEU A 7 9.26 -20.46 37.88
CA LEU A 7 8.79 -19.14 37.50
C LEU A 7 8.70 -19.06 35.97
N THR A 8 7.57 -18.56 35.51
CA THR A 8 7.19 -18.26 34.14
C THR A 8 8.36 -17.61 33.38
N ASP A 9 8.62 -18.06 32.14
CA ASP A 9 9.65 -17.48 31.28
C ASP A 9 9.52 -15.93 31.31
N PRO A 10 10.55 -15.17 31.76
CA PRO A 10 10.42 -13.72 31.93
C PRO A 10 10.07 -13.01 30.61
N TRP A 11 10.36 -13.64 29.46
CA TRP A 11 9.87 -13.19 28.17
C TRP A 11 8.36 -13.34 27.99
N GLN A 12 7.74 -14.44 28.45
CA GLN A 12 6.28 -14.58 28.46
C GLN A 12 5.61 -13.54 29.35
N HIS A 13 6.23 -13.16 30.47
CA HIS A 13 5.73 -12.06 31.30
C HIS A 13 5.75 -10.72 30.53
N CYS A 14 6.84 -10.44 29.83
CA CYS A 14 6.95 -9.26 28.95
C CYS A 14 5.90 -9.28 27.84
N LEU A 15 5.69 -10.42 27.18
CA LEU A 15 4.70 -10.57 26.12
C LEU A 15 3.27 -10.30 26.61
N ASN A 16 2.90 -10.83 27.78
CA ASN A 16 1.57 -10.62 28.35
C ASN A 16 1.32 -9.15 28.66
N ARG A 17 2.30 -8.45 29.23
CA ARG A 17 2.19 -7.02 29.53
C ARG A 17 2.16 -6.17 28.26
N LEU A 18 3.04 -6.45 27.31
CA LEU A 18 3.08 -5.78 26.00
C LEU A 18 1.78 -5.98 25.21
N SER A 19 1.11 -7.13 25.35
CA SER A 19 -0.20 -7.38 24.71
C SER A 19 -1.35 -6.55 25.29
N GLY A 20 -1.21 -6.07 26.53
CA GLY A 20 -2.19 -5.22 27.21
C GLY A 20 -2.00 -3.74 26.90
N ASP A 21 -0.75 -3.30 26.72
CA ASP A 21 -0.42 -1.89 26.52
C ASP A 21 -0.36 -1.46 25.04
N ILE A 22 -0.18 -2.42 24.12
CA ILE A 22 -0.03 -2.17 22.68
C ILE A 22 -1.26 -2.68 21.92
N PRO A 23 -1.78 -1.94 20.92
CA PRO A 23 -2.86 -2.43 20.07
C PRO A 23 -2.53 -3.81 19.46
N GLN A 24 -3.49 -4.73 19.46
CA GLN A 24 -3.29 -6.12 19.04
C GLN A 24 -2.65 -6.28 17.64
N GLN A 25 -2.95 -5.36 16.71
CA GLN A 25 -2.31 -5.35 15.39
C GLN A 25 -0.81 -5.06 15.47
N GLN A 26 -0.38 -4.07 16.25
CA GLN A 26 1.03 -3.75 16.43
C GLN A 26 1.77 -4.86 17.21
N PHE A 27 1.13 -5.43 18.23
CA PHE A 27 1.70 -6.57 18.97
C PHE A 27 1.94 -7.78 18.05
N ASN A 28 0.96 -8.14 17.22
CA ASN A 28 1.06 -9.25 16.28
C ASN A 28 2.11 -9.03 15.18
N THR A 29 2.31 -7.78 14.75
CA THR A 29 3.26 -7.44 13.67
C THR A 29 4.69 -7.28 14.16
N TRP A 30 4.91 -6.66 15.33
CA TRP A 30 6.26 -6.25 15.76
C TRP A 30 6.83 -7.12 16.88
N ILE A 31 5.99 -7.56 17.81
CA ILE A 31 6.44 -8.24 19.04
C ILE A 31 6.30 -9.76 18.92
N ARG A 32 5.16 -10.25 18.41
CA ARG A 32 4.89 -11.69 18.24
C ARG A 32 5.90 -12.45 17.34
N PRO A 33 6.46 -11.89 16.25
CA PRO A 33 7.41 -12.62 15.43
C PRO A 33 8.84 -12.63 16.01
N LEU A 34 9.10 -11.95 17.13
CA LEU A 34 10.40 -11.98 17.80
C LEU A 34 10.58 -13.31 18.53
N ARG A 35 11.74 -13.94 18.36
CA ARG A 35 12.16 -15.06 19.20
C ARG A 35 13.10 -14.56 20.27
N ALA A 36 12.84 -14.88 21.52
CA ALA A 36 13.73 -14.54 22.61
C ALA A 36 14.61 -15.74 22.98
N GLU A 37 15.90 -15.50 23.12
CA GLU A 37 16.88 -16.46 23.62
C GLU A 37 17.71 -15.79 24.73
N TRP A 38 17.88 -16.47 25.86
CA TRP A 38 18.69 -15.99 26.97
C TRP A 38 20.17 -16.31 26.72
N GLN A 39 21.02 -15.29 26.77
CA GLN A 39 22.47 -15.40 26.64
C GLN A 39 23.16 -14.92 27.94
N GLU A 40 24.45 -15.20 28.10
CA GLU A 40 25.23 -14.81 29.30
C GLU A 40 25.23 -13.29 29.55
N SER A 41 24.99 -12.48 28.52
CA SER A 41 24.92 -11.02 28.57
C SER A 41 23.50 -10.44 28.69
N GLY A 42 22.45 -11.27 28.70
CA GLY A 42 21.04 -10.83 28.81
C GLY A 42 20.09 -11.47 27.78
N LEU A 43 18.96 -10.80 27.51
CA LEU A 43 17.93 -11.25 26.58
C LEU A 43 18.29 -10.88 25.13
N ALA A 44 18.45 -11.87 24.26
CA ALA A 44 18.61 -11.65 22.82
C ALA A 44 17.28 -11.87 22.09
N LEU A 45 16.79 -10.83 21.42
CA LEU A 45 15.57 -10.84 20.62
C LEU A 45 15.92 -10.98 19.13
N ALA A 46 15.63 -12.13 18.56
CA ALA A 46 15.87 -12.41 17.16
C ALA A 46 14.64 -12.01 16.32
N ALA A 47 14.78 -10.92 15.57
CA ALA A 47 13.77 -10.43 14.63
C ALA A 47 13.92 -11.11 13.26
N PRO A 48 12.83 -11.38 12.53
CA PRO A 48 12.88 -12.10 11.25
C PRO A 48 13.49 -11.28 10.10
N ASN A 49 13.59 -9.96 10.25
CA ASN A 49 14.25 -9.08 9.29
C ASN A 49 14.83 -7.84 9.99
N ARG A 50 15.69 -7.12 9.27
CA ARG A 50 16.36 -5.91 9.78
C ARG A 50 15.38 -4.79 10.13
N PHE A 51 14.25 -4.70 9.45
CA PHE A 51 13.26 -3.64 9.68
C PHE A 51 12.51 -3.82 10.99
N ILE A 52 12.04 -5.04 11.29
CA ILE A 52 11.45 -5.38 12.60
C ILE A 52 12.51 -5.21 13.69
N ARG A 53 13.79 -5.56 13.44
CA ARG A 53 14.89 -5.28 14.37
C ARG A 53 14.98 -3.78 14.67
N ASP A 54 15.11 -2.94 13.64
CA ASP A 54 15.36 -1.51 13.80
C ASP A 54 14.14 -0.83 14.46
N PHE A 55 12.92 -1.20 14.06
CA PHE A 55 11.69 -0.67 14.64
C PHE A 55 11.50 -1.09 16.11
N VAL A 56 11.73 -2.37 16.43
CA VAL A 56 11.67 -2.86 17.82
C VAL A 56 12.79 -2.25 18.65
N ALA A 57 14.00 -2.13 18.10
CA ALA A 57 15.14 -1.51 18.77
C ALA A 57 14.88 -0.03 19.12
N GLU A 58 14.24 0.71 18.22
CA GLU A 58 14.00 2.15 18.40
C GLU A 58 12.76 2.45 19.26
N LYS A 59 11.64 1.74 19.04
CA LYS A 59 10.35 2.04 19.68
C LYS A 59 10.06 1.19 20.91
N TYR A 60 10.43 -0.08 20.92
CA TYR A 60 9.97 -1.04 21.93
C TYR A 60 11.07 -1.56 22.85
N LEU A 61 12.35 -1.45 22.47
CA LEU A 61 13.48 -1.84 23.31
C LEU A 61 13.48 -1.12 24.67
N PRO A 62 13.21 0.19 24.75
CA PRO A 62 13.15 0.87 26.04
C PRO A 62 12.03 0.30 26.94
N LEU A 63 10.87 0.02 26.34
CA LEU A 63 9.70 -0.53 27.03
C LEU A 63 9.93 -1.98 27.50
N ILE A 64 10.54 -2.81 26.64
CA ILE A 64 10.94 -4.18 26.95
C ILE A 64 11.97 -4.19 28.09
N HIS A 65 12.96 -3.29 28.06
CA HIS A 65 13.96 -3.16 29.11
C HIS A 65 13.33 -2.77 30.46
N THR A 66 12.40 -1.83 30.47
CA THR A 66 11.63 -1.47 31.68
C THR A 66 10.88 -2.68 32.24
N TYR A 67 10.22 -3.46 31.40
CA TYR A 67 9.46 -4.63 31.85
C TYR A 67 10.33 -5.81 32.28
N LEU A 68 11.55 -5.92 31.74
CA LEU A 68 12.52 -6.91 32.20
C LEU A 68 13.13 -6.57 33.57
N LEU A 69 13.34 -5.29 33.86
CA LEU A 69 13.83 -4.84 35.18
C LEU A 69 12.86 -5.15 36.33
N ASP A 70 11.57 -5.28 36.04
CA ASP A 70 10.55 -5.64 37.05
C ASP A 70 10.61 -7.13 37.45
N VAL A 71 11.27 -7.98 36.66
CA VAL A 71 11.24 -9.45 36.81
C VAL A 71 12.64 -10.05 37.00
N VAL A 72 13.69 -9.38 36.53
CA VAL A 72 15.07 -9.91 36.50
C VAL A 72 16.04 -8.94 37.17
N ALA A 73 17.08 -9.49 37.82
CA ALA A 73 18.13 -8.69 38.45
C ALA A 73 18.82 -7.74 37.42
N PRO A 74 19.26 -6.53 37.81
CA PRO A 74 19.76 -5.51 36.89
C PRO A 74 20.91 -5.97 35.98
N ALA A 75 21.71 -6.94 36.43
CA ALA A 75 22.81 -7.51 35.67
C ALA A 75 22.37 -8.37 34.47
N ALA A 76 21.14 -8.91 34.49
CA ALA A 76 20.60 -9.79 33.44
C ALA A 76 19.43 -9.15 32.66
N ALA A 77 19.06 -7.90 32.97
CA ALA A 77 17.98 -7.17 32.30
C ALA A 77 18.39 -6.52 30.96
N GLN A 78 19.62 -6.73 30.47
CA GLN A 78 20.06 -6.17 29.20
C GLN A 78 19.35 -6.89 28.04
N ALA A 79 18.64 -6.13 27.19
CA ALA A 79 17.97 -6.66 26.01
C ALA A 79 18.67 -6.16 24.75
N SER A 80 18.99 -7.06 23.82
CA SER A 80 19.55 -6.72 22.51
C SER A 80 18.72 -7.36 21.40
N VAL A 81 18.53 -6.66 20.27
CA VAL A 81 17.74 -7.17 19.15
C VAL A 81 18.66 -7.44 17.95
N THR A 82 18.65 -8.67 17.47
CA THR A 82 19.47 -9.15 16.34
C THR A 82 18.58 -9.69 15.22
N VAL A 83 19.07 -9.78 13.99
CA VAL A 83 18.31 -10.38 12.87
C VAL A 83 18.53 -11.89 12.83
N GLN A 84 17.48 -12.68 12.69
CA GLN A 84 17.56 -14.11 12.39
C GLN A 84 18.22 -14.28 11.02
N SER A 85 19.50 -14.64 11.05
CA SER A 85 20.29 -14.89 9.86
C SER A 85 20.10 -16.35 9.46
N GLY A 86 19.10 -16.63 8.61
CA GLY A 86 19.15 -17.83 7.78
C GLY A 86 20.34 -17.67 6.83
N GLN A 87 21.37 -18.49 7.00
CA GLN A 87 22.63 -18.42 6.25
C GLN A 87 22.40 -18.38 4.73
N PRO A 88 23.02 -17.43 4.02
CA PRO A 88 23.53 -17.64 2.68
C PRO A 88 25.05 -17.79 2.78
N THR A 89 25.55 -18.89 2.23
CA THR A 89 26.97 -19.22 2.08
C THR A 89 27.75 -18.07 1.44
N ALA A 90 28.68 -17.51 2.21
CA ALA A 90 29.73 -16.66 1.68
C ALA A 90 30.75 -17.50 0.89
N PRO A 91 31.33 -16.99 -0.20
CA PRO A 91 32.70 -17.30 -0.55
C PRO A 91 33.63 -16.25 0.07
N SER A 92 34.61 -16.78 0.79
CA SER A 92 35.65 -16.08 1.54
C SER A 92 36.66 -15.34 0.66
N SER A 93 37.15 -14.23 1.22
CA SER A 93 38.54 -13.77 1.26
C SER A 93 39.33 -13.57 -0.04
N VAL A 94 39.62 -12.30 -0.35
CA VAL A 94 41.02 -11.86 -0.55
C VAL A 94 41.21 -10.45 0.03
N THR A 95 42.09 -10.31 1.00
CA THR A 95 42.56 -9.05 1.61
C THR A 95 43.72 -8.42 0.80
N PRO A 96 44.20 -7.21 1.14
CA PRO A 96 44.56 -6.16 0.19
C PRO A 96 46.07 -6.04 -0.05
N ILE A 97 46.45 -5.32 -1.11
CA ILE A 97 47.79 -4.73 -1.25
C ILE A 97 47.62 -3.24 -1.53
N ALA A 98 48.09 -2.42 -0.59
CA ALA A 98 48.25 -1.00 -0.74
C ALA A 98 49.62 -0.68 -1.37
N SER A 99 49.66 0.22 -2.35
CA SER A 99 50.57 1.38 -2.44
C SER A 99 50.66 1.91 -3.87
N GLY A 100 50.59 3.23 -4.02
CA GLY A 100 51.10 3.91 -5.22
C GLY A 100 50.33 5.15 -5.68
N ALA A 101 50.54 6.25 -4.96
CA ALA A 101 50.50 7.66 -5.38
C ALA A 101 49.87 8.06 -6.75
N ALA A 102 48.86 8.93 -6.63
CA ALA A 102 48.65 10.19 -7.36
C ALA A 102 49.22 10.35 -8.80
N GLN A 103 48.33 10.59 -9.76
CA GLN A 103 48.10 11.95 -10.30
C GLN A 103 46.96 11.96 -11.31
N ALA A 104 46.16 13.01 -11.21
CA ALA A 104 45.05 13.36 -12.06
C ALA A 104 45.49 13.71 -13.48
N LEU A 105 44.65 13.38 -14.47
CA LEU A 105 43.98 14.35 -15.34
C LEU A 105 43.05 13.59 -16.30
N SER A 106 41.76 13.66 -15.97
CA SER A 106 40.67 13.05 -16.72
C SER A 106 40.18 13.99 -17.83
N ARG A 107 40.13 13.47 -19.06
CA ARG A 107 38.97 13.62 -19.94
C ARG A 107 39.03 12.54 -21.01
N PRO A 108 37.98 11.72 -21.12
CA PRO A 108 37.39 11.53 -22.43
C PRO A 108 35.86 11.62 -22.43
N ALA A 109 35.37 12.30 -23.47
CA ALA A 109 34.13 12.07 -24.21
C ALA A 109 32.86 11.75 -23.40
N GLU A 110 32.02 12.77 -23.33
CA GLU A 110 30.61 12.74 -22.96
C GLU A 110 29.84 11.73 -23.84
N ALA A 111 29.36 10.66 -23.21
CA ALA A 111 28.38 9.76 -23.80
C ALA A 111 27.03 10.50 -23.95
N PRO A 112 26.23 10.20 -24.99
CA PRO A 112 24.95 10.88 -25.18
C PRO A 112 24.01 10.61 -23.98
N PRO A 113 23.14 11.57 -23.63
CA PRO A 113 22.24 11.42 -22.50
C PRO A 113 21.30 10.24 -22.77
N ARG A 114 21.28 9.25 -21.87
CA ARG A 114 20.24 8.22 -21.85
C ARG A 114 18.87 8.91 -21.82
N PRO A 115 17.89 8.45 -22.62
CA PRO A 115 16.55 9.01 -22.55
C PRO A 115 16.02 8.84 -21.12
N ALA A 116 15.45 9.91 -20.56
CA ALA A 116 14.84 9.90 -19.25
C ALA A 116 13.80 8.75 -19.15
N PRO A 117 13.65 8.11 -17.97
CA PRO A 117 12.72 6.99 -17.75
C PRO A 117 11.25 7.31 -18.10
N ALA A 118 10.91 8.59 -18.29
CA ALA A 118 9.59 9.08 -18.69
C ALA A 118 9.18 8.74 -20.15
N ALA A 119 10.10 8.42 -21.05
CA ALA A 119 9.75 8.17 -22.46
C ALA A 119 9.03 6.81 -22.70
N LEU A 120 9.10 5.89 -21.73
CA LEU A 120 8.55 4.55 -21.86
C LEU A 120 7.14 4.42 -21.28
N VAL A 121 6.80 5.25 -20.29
CA VAL A 121 5.54 5.20 -19.54
C VAL A 121 4.82 6.54 -19.69
N SER A 122 3.66 6.54 -20.35
CA SER A 122 2.79 7.71 -20.46
C SER A 122 1.63 7.53 -19.47
N PRO A 123 1.76 7.99 -18.21
CA PRO A 123 0.65 7.93 -17.27
C PRO A 123 -0.52 8.74 -17.81
N SER A 124 -1.75 8.25 -17.64
CA SER A 124 -2.93 9.07 -17.92
C SER A 124 -3.07 10.14 -16.84
N SER A 125 -3.31 11.37 -17.27
CA SER A 125 -3.62 12.47 -16.35
C SER A 125 -4.95 12.22 -15.65
N LEU A 126 -5.08 12.72 -14.42
CA LEU A 126 -6.35 12.71 -13.71
C LEU A 126 -7.38 13.55 -14.48
N VAL A 127 -8.61 13.07 -14.53
CA VAL A 127 -9.74 13.85 -15.05
C VAL A 127 -10.09 14.92 -14.03
N GLU A 128 -9.76 16.18 -14.31
CA GLU A 128 -9.94 17.32 -13.37
C GLU A 128 -11.41 17.52 -12.97
N GLY A 129 -12.34 17.11 -13.83
CA GLY A 129 -13.77 17.21 -13.58
C GLY A 129 -14.34 16.18 -12.61
N TYR A 130 -13.56 15.18 -12.18
CA TYR A 130 -13.99 14.16 -11.23
C TYR A 130 -13.53 14.53 -9.83
N THR A 131 -14.39 15.26 -9.11
CA THR A 131 -14.14 15.74 -7.74
C THR A 131 -15.26 15.29 -6.80
N PHE A 132 -15.04 15.39 -5.48
CA PHE A 132 -16.04 15.00 -4.49
C PHE A 132 -17.31 15.86 -4.56
N GLU A 133 -17.18 17.16 -4.86
CA GLU A 133 -18.32 18.10 -4.94
C GLU A 133 -19.26 17.82 -6.11
N ARG A 134 -18.73 17.11 -7.12
CA ARG A 134 -19.48 16.68 -8.31
C ARG A 134 -20.05 15.27 -8.16
N PHE A 135 -19.66 14.54 -7.11
CA PHE A 135 -20.21 13.24 -6.79
C PHE A 135 -21.49 13.41 -5.97
N VAL A 136 -22.55 12.69 -6.33
CA VAL A 136 -23.83 12.75 -5.62
C VAL A 136 -23.89 11.61 -4.61
N GLU A 137 -23.92 11.96 -3.33
CA GLU A 137 -24.07 11.01 -2.24
C GLU A 137 -25.49 10.41 -2.22
N GLY A 138 -25.55 9.12 -1.96
CA GLY A 138 -26.77 8.39 -1.65
C GLY A 138 -26.46 7.18 -0.79
N LYS A 139 -27.49 6.51 -0.24
CA LYS A 139 -27.32 5.36 0.67
C LYS A 139 -26.44 4.26 0.08
N SER A 140 -26.51 4.05 -1.23
CA SER A 140 -25.78 3.00 -1.96
C SER A 140 -24.28 3.27 -2.16
N ASN A 141 -23.84 4.52 -1.94
CA ASN A 141 -22.45 4.94 -2.19
C ASN A 141 -21.83 5.72 -1.03
N GLN A 142 -22.60 5.98 0.05
CA GLN A 142 -22.16 6.76 1.21
C GLN A 142 -20.89 6.20 1.86
N LEU A 143 -20.80 4.89 2.07
CA LEU A 143 -19.61 4.28 2.67
C LEU A 143 -18.38 4.43 1.76
N ALA A 144 -18.55 4.27 0.45
CA ALA A 144 -17.47 4.42 -0.52
C ALA A 144 -16.99 5.87 -0.62
N LEU A 145 -17.93 6.83 -0.58
CA LEU A 145 -17.62 8.25 -0.56
C LEU A 145 -16.86 8.64 0.71
N ALA A 146 -17.34 8.24 1.89
CA ALA A 146 -16.68 8.53 3.16
C ALA A 146 -15.28 7.91 3.24
N ALA A 147 -15.13 6.65 2.78
CA ALA A 147 -13.83 5.99 2.69
C ALA A 147 -12.87 6.75 1.76
N ALA A 148 -13.34 7.18 0.59
CA ALA A 148 -12.55 7.93 -0.36
C ALA A 148 -12.12 9.29 0.21
N GLN A 149 -13.01 10.01 0.90
CA GLN A 149 -12.68 11.27 1.59
C GLN A 149 -11.61 11.06 2.67
N GLN A 150 -11.76 10.03 3.50
CA GLN A 150 -10.78 9.71 4.55
C GLN A 150 -9.38 9.42 3.97
N VAL A 151 -9.33 8.68 2.86
CA VAL A 151 -8.07 8.38 2.16
C VAL A 151 -7.46 9.63 1.53
N ALA A 152 -8.28 10.56 1.03
CA ALA A 152 -7.81 11.82 0.49
C ALA A 152 -7.24 12.75 1.57
N GLU A 153 -7.77 12.74 2.80
CA GLU A 153 -7.28 13.54 3.93
C GLU A 153 -6.01 12.95 4.56
N HIS A 154 -5.90 11.63 4.58
CA HIS A 154 -4.82 10.90 5.25
C HIS A 154 -4.20 9.82 4.37
N PRO A 155 -3.63 10.18 3.21
CA PRO A 155 -3.10 9.22 2.25
C PRO A 155 -1.96 8.39 2.86
N GLY A 156 -1.92 7.11 2.51
CA GLY A 156 -0.91 6.15 2.94
C GLY A 156 -1.08 5.62 4.37
N SER A 157 -1.81 6.34 5.22
CA SER A 157 -1.97 6.02 6.66
C SER A 157 -3.36 5.48 7.01
N SER A 158 -4.41 6.00 6.36
CA SER A 158 -5.78 5.52 6.49
C SER A 158 -6.13 4.61 5.33
N TYR A 159 -6.56 3.38 5.60
CA TYR A 159 -7.14 2.46 4.60
C TYR A 159 -6.30 2.28 3.32
N ASN A 160 -5.16 1.60 3.43
CA ASN A 160 -4.27 1.31 2.30
C ASN A 160 -4.11 -0.22 2.08
N PRO A 161 -4.46 -0.76 0.90
CA PRO A 161 -5.11 -0.08 -0.24
C PRO A 161 -6.58 0.26 0.05
N LEU A 162 -7.12 1.24 -0.69
CA LEU A 162 -8.57 1.41 -0.85
C LEU A 162 -9.01 0.61 -2.07
N PHE A 163 -9.92 -0.34 -1.88
CA PHE A 163 -10.47 -1.19 -2.95
C PHE A 163 -11.95 -0.91 -3.14
N LEU A 164 -12.33 -0.34 -4.29
CA LEU A 164 -13.70 -0.01 -4.66
C LEU A 164 -14.24 -1.05 -5.64
N TYR A 165 -15.35 -1.70 -5.31
CA TYR A 165 -15.94 -2.68 -6.22
C TYR A 165 -17.44 -2.49 -6.44
N GLY A 166 -17.94 -2.98 -7.57
CA GLY A 166 -19.35 -2.87 -7.94
C GLY A 166 -19.55 -2.84 -9.45
N GLY A 167 -20.80 -2.88 -9.90
CA GLY A 167 -21.16 -2.87 -11.32
C GLY A 167 -20.63 -1.68 -12.12
N VAL A 168 -20.81 -1.75 -13.44
CA VAL A 168 -20.40 -0.68 -14.38
C VAL A 168 -21.19 0.60 -14.12
N GLY A 169 -20.55 1.76 -14.33
CA GLY A 169 -21.22 3.06 -14.24
C GLY A 169 -21.63 3.52 -12.85
N LEU A 170 -21.26 2.81 -11.77
CA LEU A 170 -21.64 3.16 -10.39
C LEU A 170 -20.78 4.27 -9.76
N GLY A 171 -19.78 4.78 -10.47
CA GLY A 171 -18.96 5.91 -10.00
C GLY A 171 -17.64 5.54 -9.33
N LYS A 172 -17.19 4.26 -9.41
CA LYS A 172 -15.88 3.81 -8.89
C LYS A 172 -14.73 4.66 -9.42
N THR A 173 -14.65 4.81 -10.75
CA THR A 173 -13.63 5.63 -11.42
C THR A 173 -13.73 7.09 -10.98
N HIS A 174 -14.95 7.65 -10.86
CA HIS A 174 -15.15 9.02 -10.36
C HIS A 174 -14.56 9.19 -8.97
N LEU A 175 -14.91 8.31 -8.02
CA LEU A 175 -14.39 8.37 -6.65
C LEU A 175 -12.86 8.23 -6.61
N MET A 176 -12.29 7.28 -7.34
CA MET A 176 -10.83 7.11 -7.42
C MET A 176 -10.14 8.38 -7.94
N HIS A 177 -10.65 9.00 -9.01
CA HIS A 177 -10.13 10.27 -9.50
C HIS A 177 -10.34 11.42 -8.53
N ALA A 178 -11.46 11.46 -7.81
CA ALA A 178 -11.73 12.48 -6.79
C ALA A 178 -10.68 12.44 -5.67
N VAL A 179 -10.29 11.24 -5.23
CA VAL A 179 -9.18 11.09 -4.28
C VAL A 179 -7.88 11.62 -4.87
N GLY A 180 -7.52 11.19 -6.09
CA GLY A 180 -6.29 11.65 -6.75
C GLY A 180 -6.26 13.17 -6.94
N ASN A 181 -7.37 13.79 -7.33
CA ASN A 181 -7.48 15.23 -7.50
C ASN A 181 -7.37 15.97 -6.16
N ALA A 182 -8.02 15.46 -5.11
CA ALA A 182 -7.90 16.03 -3.77
C ALA A 182 -6.47 15.96 -3.23
N MET A 183 -5.79 14.82 -3.43
CA MET A 183 -4.37 14.67 -3.08
C MET A 183 -3.49 15.65 -3.85
N ARG A 184 -3.75 15.87 -5.16
CA ARG A 184 -3.02 16.86 -5.97
C ARG A 184 -3.27 18.29 -5.50
N CYS A 185 -4.48 18.60 -5.04
CA CYS A 185 -4.80 19.92 -4.48
C CYS A 185 -4.06 20.17 -3.15
N GLN A 186 -3.91 19.16 -2.31
CA GLN A 186 -3.17 19.27 -1.04
C GLN A 186 -1.65 19.33 -1.23
N ASN A 187 -1.13 18.55 -2.19
CA ASN A 187 0.28 18.55 -2.56
C ASN A 187 0.42 18.60 -4.09
N PRO A 188 0.63 19.79 -4.68
CA PRO A 188 0.79 19.95 -6.13
C PRO A 188 1.98 19.22 -6.74
N GLU A 189 3.01 18.94 -5.94
CA GLU A 189 4.22 18.21 -6.36
C GLU A 189 4.05 16.68 -6.25
N ALA A 190 2.93 16.19 -5.70
CA ALA A 190 2.69 14.76 -5.55
C ALA A 190 2.62 14.06 -6.91
N LYS A 191 3.40 13.00 -7.06
CA LYS A 191 3.41 12.15 -8.24
C LYS A 191 2.29 11.13 -8.17
N ILE A 192 1.15 11.51 -8.72
CA ILE A 192 -0.06 10.67 -8.78
C ILE A 192 -0.18 10.03 -10.16
N VAL A 193 -0.25 8.70 -10.21
CA VAL A 193 -0.35 7.96 -11.46
C VAL A 193 -1.67 7.21 -11.53
N TYR A 194 -2.45 7.52 -12.55
CA TYR A 194 -3.68 6.80 -12.91
C TYR A 194 -3.47 5.98 -14.18
N LEU A 195 -4.01 4.76 -14.21
CA LEU A 195 -4.06 3.89 -15.38
C LEU A 195 -5.10 2.77 -15.21
N HIS A 196 -5.50 2.16 -16.33
CA HIS A 196 -6.17 0.85 -16.31
C HIS A 196 -5.13 -0.26 -16.14
N SER A 197 -5.53 -1.38 -15.52
CA SER A 197 -4.67 -2.56 -15.34
C SER A 197 -4.08 -3.10 -16.65
N GLU A 198 -4.83 -3.07 -17.75
CA GLU A 198 -4.37 -3.46 -19.09
C GLU A 198 -3.19 -2.61 -19.56
N ARG A 199 -3.19 -1.31 -19.23
CA ARG A 199 -2.10 -0.40 -19.55
C ARG A 199 -0.84 -0.75 -18.77
N PHE A 200 -0.99 -1.09 -17.49
CA PHE A 200 0.14 -1.57 -16.66
C PHE A 200 0.79 -2.81 -17.29
N VAL A 201 -0.04 -3.78 -17.72
CA VAL A 201 0.42 -4.98 -18.43
C VAL A 201 1.16 -4.61 -19.72
N ALA A 202 0.58 -3.73 -20.54
CA ALA A 202 1.17 -3.30 -21.80
C ALA A 202 2.53 -2.59 -21.60
N ASP A 203 2.62 -1.69 -20.63
CA ASP A 203 3.86 -0.99 -20.29
C ASP A 203 4.94 -1.97 -19.79
N MET A 204 4.56 -2.98 -19.01
CA MET A 204 5.47 -4.02 -18.55
C MET A 204 6.00 -4.87 -19.73
N VAL A 205 5.12 -5.32 -20.62
CA VAL A 205 5.51 -6.08 -21.81
C VAL A 205 6.46 -5.27 -22.69
N LYS A 206 6.17 -3.99 -22.89
CA LYS A 206 7.04 -3.07 -23.65
C LYS A 206 8.40 -2.90 -22.96
N ALA A 207 8.43 -2.75 -21.63
CA ALA A 207 9.67 -2.64 -20.88
C ALA A 207 10.52 -3.91 -20.94
N LEU A 208 9.90 -5.09 -20.96
CA LEU A 208 10.59 -6.37 -21.18
C LEU A 208 11.19 -6.45 -22.58
N GLN A 209 10.43 -6.10 -23.62
CA GLN A 209 10.90 -6.11 -25.01
C GLN A 209 12.09 -5.17 -25.24
N LEU A 210 12.12 -4.03 -24.54
CA LEU A 210 13.17 -3.03 -24.63
C LEU A 210 14.30 -3.22 -23.60
N ASN A 211 14.30 -4.33 -22.84
CA ASN A 211 15.24 -4.60 -21.75
C ASN A 211 15.33 -3.46 -20.70
N ALA A 212 14.22 -2.75 -20.49
CA ALA A 212 14.09 -1.58 -19.62
C ALA A 212 13.19 -1.84 -18.40
N ILE A 213 13.10 -3.10 -17.94
CA ILE A 213 12.22 -3.48 -16.81
C ILE A 213 12.57 -2.76 -15.50
N ASN A 214 13.84 -2.39 -15.31
CA ASN A 214 14.27 -1.64 -14.14
C ASN A 214 13.71 -0.21 -14.14
N ASP A 215 13.56 0.41 -15.31
CA ASP A 215 12.99 1.74 -15.43
C ASP A 215 11.48 1.72 -15.16
N PHE A 216 10.79 0.67 -15.64
CA PHE A 216 9.40 0.38 -15.28
C PHE A 216 9.21 0.28 -13.76
N LYS A 217 10.03 -0.54 -13.08
CA LYS A 217 9.99 -0.69 -11.61
C LYS A 217 10.21 0.63 -10.90
N ARG A 218 11.25 1.37 -11.29
CA ARG A 218 11.57 2.68 -10.69
C ARG A 218 10.43 3.68 -10.90
N PHE A 219 9.82 3.71 -12.08
CA PHE A 219 8.72 4.62 -12.36
C PHE A 219 7.53 4.37 -11.44
N TYR A 220 7.01 3.13 -11.40
CA TYR A 220 5.81 2.80 -10.63
C TYR A 220 6.04 2.77 -9.11
N ARG A 221 7.27 2.47 -8.64
CA ARG A 221 7.60 2.46 -7.20
C ARG A 221 8.02 3.82 -6.63
N SER A 222 8.13 4.85 -7.46
CA SER A 222 8.49 6.22 -7.04
C SER A 222 7.31 7.18 -6.99
N VAL A 223 6.09 6.69 -7.19
CA VAL A 223 4.87 7.50 -7.11
C VAL A 223 4.48 7.75 -5.66
N ASP A 224 3.74 8.81 -5.39
CA ASP A 224 3.12 9.02 -4.08
C ASP A 224 1.75 8.31 -3.99
N ALA A 225 1.08 8.17 -5.13
CA ALA A 225 -0.16 7.42 -5.25
C ALA A 225 -0.27 6.66 -6.57
N LEU A 226 -0.76 5.42 -6.50
CA LEU A 226 -1.06 4.56 -7.65
C LEU A 226 -2.55 4.23 -7.69
N LEU A 227 -3.22 4.70 -8.74
CA LEU A 227 -4.65 4.57 -8.99
C LEU A 227 -4.85 3.61 -10.16
N ILE A 228 -5.36 2.40 -9.90
CA ILE A 228 -5.55 1.38 -10.93
C ILE A 228 -7.03 1.07 -11.10
N ASP A 229 -7.55 1.34 -12.30
CA ASP A 229 -8.89 0.92 -12.68
C ASP A 229 -8.91 -0.53 -13.18
N ASP A 230 -10.04 -1.19 -12.96
CA ASP A 230 -10.40 -2.47 -13.55
C ASP A 230 -9.38 -3.60 -13.32
N ILE A 231 -9.06 -3.89 -12.05
CA ILE A 231 -8.11 -4.95 -11.66
C ILE A 231 -8.47 -6.32 -12.25
N GLN A 232 -9.73 -6.59 -12.61
CA GLN A 232 -10.16 -7.85 -13.21
C GLN A 232 -9.37 -8.22 -14.49
N PHE A 233 -8.84 -7.24 -15.24
CA PHE A 233 -8.07 -7.53 -16.46
C PHE A 233 -6.64 -8.08 -16.20
N PHE A 234 -6.20 -8.13 -14.94
CA PHE A 234 -5.01 -8.91 -14.58
C PHE A 234 -5.22 -10.42 -14.67
N ALA A 235 -6.47 -10.90 -14.73
CA ALA A 235 -6.78 -12.32 -14.77
C ALA A 235 -6.00 -13.06 -15.88
N ASN A 236 -5.41 -14.20 -15.53
CA ASN A 236 -4.63 -15.06 -16.43
C ASN A 236 -3.40 -14.38 -17.05
N LYS A 237 -2.85 -13.35 -16.40
CA LYS A 237 -1.61 -12.64 -16.79
C LYS A 237 -0.48 -12.89 -15.79
N ASP A 238 -0.13 -14.15 -15.54
CA ASP A 238 0.78 -14.60 -14.45
C ASP A 238 2.03 -13.72 -14.25
N ARG A 239 2.83 -13.49 -15.30
CA ARG A 239 4.03 -12.63 -15.21
C ARG A 239 3.73 -11.19 -14.79
N SER A 240 2.59 -10.66 -15.24
CA SER A 240 2.16 -9.30 -14.90
C SER A 240 1.60 -9.22 -13.49
N GLN A 241 0.90 -10.26 -13.06
CA GLN A 241 0.43 -10.41 -11.68
C GLN A 241 1.60 -10.50 -10.71
N GLU A 242 2.63 -11.26 -11.04
CA GLU A 242 3.83 -11.37 -10.22
C GLU A 242 4.55 -10.02 -10.07
N GLU A 243 4.80 -9.30 -11.16
CA GLU A 243 5.46 -8.00 -11.08
C GLU A 243 4.57 -6.94 -10.39
N PHE A 244 3.26 -6.99 -10.63
CA PHE A 244 2.31 -6.14 -9.91
C PHE A 244 2.32 -6.45 -8.42
N PHE A 245 2.36 -7.72 -8.00
CA PHE A 245 2.46 -8.11 -6.59
C PHE A 245 3.71 -7.52 -5.93
N HIS A 246 4.86 -7.55 -6.60
CA HIS A 246 6.08 -6.93 -6.07
C HIS A 246 5.98 -5.40 -6.00
N THR A 247 5.37 -4.77 -7.00
CA THR A 247 5.13 -3.32 -7.02
C THR A 247 4.16 -2.91 -5.91
N PHE A 248 3.07 -3.66 -5.74
CA PHE A 248 2.09 -3.48 -4.67
C PHE A 248 2.75 -3.53 -3.29
N ASN A 249 3.59 -4.54 -3.03
CA ASN A 249 4.33 -4.64 -1.76
C ASN A 249 5.23 -3.44 -1.52
N ALA A 250 6.02 -3.07 -2.52
CA ALA A 250 6.96 -1.96 -2.39
C ALA A 250 6.24 -0.64 -2.09
N LEU A 251 5.08 -0.42 -2.70
CA LEU A 251 4.24 0.76 -2.46
C LEU A 251 3.55 0.73 -1.10
N LEU A 252 3.04 -0.44 -0.68
CA LEU A 252 2.41 -0.58 0.63
C LEU A 252 3.44 -0.39 1.76
N GLU A 253 4.63 -0.96 1.61
CA GLU A 253 5.73 -0.85 2.57
C GLU A 253 6.33 0.55 2.66
N GLY A 254 6.39 1.26 1.53
CA GLY A 254 6.86 2.65 1.49
C GLY A 254 5.79 3.68 1.89
N GLY A 255 4.57 3.22 2.24
CA GLY A 255 3.48 4.09 2.66
C GLY A 255 2.83 4.88 1.52
N GLN A 256 3.10 4.53 0.27
CA GLN A 256 2.45 5.14 -0.89
C GLN A 256 0.97 4.73 -0.95
N GLN A 257 0.09 5.66 -1.34
CA GLN A 257 -1.33 5.38 -1.41
C GLN A 257 -1.66 4.49 -2.62
N MET A 258 -2.43 3.42 -2.39
CA MET A 258 -2.97 2.60 -3.48
C MET A 258 -4.49 2.67 -3.51
N ILE A 259 -5.05 2.90 -4.68
CA ILE A 259 -6.50 2.89 -4.91
C ILE A 259 -6.79 2.00 -6.10
N LEU A 260 -7.66 1.02 -5.90
CA LEU A 260 -7.94 -0.03 -6.86
C LEU A 260 -9.44 -0.09 -7.11
N THR A 261 -9.85 -0.32 -8.36
CA THR A 261 -11.25 -0.62 -8.67
C THR A 261 -11.42 -2.01 -9.29
N CYS A 262 -12.62 -2.58 -9.13
CA CYS A 262 -13.01 -3.82 -9.80
C CYS A 262 -14.52 -3.85 -10.07
N ASP A 263 -14.96 -4.67 -11.02
CA ASP A 263 -16.38 -4.96 -11.24
C ASP A 263 -16.98 -5.90 -10.18
N ARG A 264 -16.13 -6.65 -9.47
CA ARG A 264 -16.52 -7.74 -8.55
C ARG A 264 -15.69 -7.71 -7.26
N TYR A 265 -16.12 -8.49 -6.28
CA TYR A 265 -15.40 -8.61 -5.02
C TYR A 265 -14.06 -9.36 -5.21
N PRO A 266 -12.94 -8.99 -4.53
CA PRO A 266 -11.62 -9.58 -4.76
C PRO A 266 -11.57 -11.12 -4.77
N LYS A 267 -12.35 -11.78 -3.89
CA LYS A 267 -12.37 -13.24 -3.81
C LYS A 267 -13.01 -13.91 -5.05
N GLU A 268 -13.87 -13.18 -5.75
CA GLU A 268 -14.64 -13.65 -6.92
C GLU A 268 -13.90 -13.44 -8.25
N ILE A 269 -12.72 -12.82 -8.24
CA ILE A 269 -11.96 -12.56 -9.47
C ILE A 269 -11.26 -13.86 -9.90
N GLU A 270 -11.84 -14.55 -10.88
CA GLU A 270 -11.23 -15.74 -11.47
C GLU A 270 -9.92 -15.39 -12.22
N GLY A 271 -8.94 -16.29 -12.18
CA GLY A 271 -7.66 -16.11 -12.86
C GLY A 271 -6.69 -15.13 -12.20
N VAL A 272 -7.02 -14.53 -11.05
CA VAL A 272 -6.08 -13.77 -10.21
C VAL A 272 -5.52 -14.66 -9.11
N GLU A 273 -4.21 -14.59 -8.87
CA GLU A 273 -3.53 -15.35 -7.83
C GLU A 273 -4.09 -15.04 -6.42
N GLU A 274 -4.23 -16.08 -5.60
CA GLU A 274 -4.77 -15.96 -4.22
C GLU A 274 -3.99 -14.95 -3.35
N ARG A 275 -2.67 -14.85 -3.55
CA ARG A 275 -1.85 -13.86 -2.84
C ARG A 275 -2.24 -12.43 -3.19
N LEU A 276 -2.64 -12.12 -4.43
CA LEU A 276 -3.12 -10.78 -4.79
C LEU A 276 -4.51 -10.53 -4.21
N LYS A 277 -5.41 -11.50 -4.30
CA LYS A 277 -6.76 -11.40 -3.69
C LYS A 277 -6.69 -11.11 -2.19
N SER A 278 -5.78 -11.78 -1.48
CA SER A 278 -5.55 -11.54 -0.06
C SER A 278 -5.07 -10.11 0.22
N ARG A 279 -4.31 -9.50 -0.68
CA ARG A 279 -3.78 -8.14 -0.52
C ARG A 279 -4.81 -7.07 -0.81
N PHE A 280 -5.67 -7.31 -1.81
CA PHE A 280 -6.82 -6.46 -2.07
C PHE A 280 -7.75 -6.40 -0.86
N GLY A 281 -7.93 -7.52 -0.15
CA GLY A 281 -8.76 -7.61 1.05
C GLY A 281 -8.10 -7.20 2.38
N TRP A 282 -6.79 -6.91 2.41
CA TRP A 282 -6.12 -6.48 3.66
C TRP A 282 -6.49 -5.05 4.04
N GLY A 283 -6.62 -4.17 3.04
CA GLY A 283 -7.00 -2.77 3.23
C GLY A 283 -8.49 -2.60 3.47
N LEU A 284 -9.05 -1.48 3.00
CA LEU A 284 -10.49 -1.26 3.05
C LEU A 284 -11.13 -1.65 1.73
N THR A 285 -11.98 -2.66 1.75
CA THR A 285 -12.78 -3.08 0.59
C THR A 285 -14.20 -2.58 0.74
N VAL A 286 -14.67 -1.74 -0.18
CA VAL A 286 -15.98 -1.09 -0.11
C VAL A 286 -16.77 -1.31 -1.39
N ALA A 287 -18.04 -1.70 -1.24
CA ALA A 287 -18.98 -1.81 -2.34
C ALA A 287 -19.52 -0.43 -2.75
N VAL A 288 -19.68 -0.23 -4.05
CA VAL A 288 -20.51 0.83 -4.62
C VAL A 288 -21.72 0.17 -5.24
N GLU A 289 -22.89 0.43 -4.68
CA GLU A 289 -24.13 -0.23 -5.08
C GLU A 289 -24.99 0.65 -6.01
N PRO A 290 -25.88 0.03 -6.81
CA PRO A 290 -26.83 0.77 -7.64
C PRO A 290 -27.64 1.80 -6.83
N PRO A 291 -27.72 3.06 -7.29
CA PRO A 291 -28.46 4.11 -6.59
C PRO A 291 -29.97 3.90 -6.65
N ASP A 292 -30.64 4.29 -5.57
CA ASP A 292 -32.11 4.39 -5.53
C ASP A 292 -32.66 5.47 -6.48
N LEU A 293 -33.98 5.52 -6.64
CA LEU A 293 -34.62 6.46 -7.57
C LEU A 293 -34.28 7.91 -7.23
N GLU A 294 -34.31 8.26 -5.95
CA GLU A 294 -34.02 9.61 -5.46
C GLU A 294 -32.59 10.03 -5.83
N THR A 295 -31.61 9.17 -5.55
CA THR A 295 -30.20 9.40 -5.88
C THR A 295 -30.01 9.46 -7.41
N ARG A 296 -30.68 8.62 -8.20
CA ARG A 296 -30.62 8.68 -9.68
C ARG A 296 -31.16 9.99 -10.24
N VAL A 297 -32.23 10.53 -9.66
CA VAL A 297 -32.78 11.83 -10.03
C VAL A 297 -31.79 12.93 -9.68
N ALA A 298 -31.22 12.91 -8.47
CA ALA A 298 -30.20 13.87 -8.06
C ALA A 298 -28.95 13.83 -8.97
N ILE A 299 -28.47 12.64 -9.34
CA ILE A 299 -27.38 12.46 -10.32
C ILE A 299 -27.74 13.09 -11.66
N LEU A 300 -28.97 12.86 -12.17
CA LEU A 300 -29.41 13.41 -13.44
C LEU A 300 -29.47 14.95 -13.41
N MET A 301 -30.02 15.51 -12.33
CA MET A 301 -30.08 16.96 -12.12
C MET A 301 -28.67 17.55 -12.06
N LYS A 302 -27.75 16.95 -11.30
CA LYS A 302 -26.35 17.39 -11.21
C LYS A 302 -25.63 17.35 -12.56
N LYS A 303 -25.87 16.32 -13.37
CA LYS A 303 -25.32 16.24 -14.75
C LYS A 303 -25.93 17.28 -15.68
N ALA A 304 -27.22 17.59 -15.54
CA ALA A 304 -27.89 18.62 -16.31
C ALA A 304 -27.30 20.01 -15.97
N GLU A 305 -27.09 20.31 -14.69
CA GLU A 305 -26.43 21.54 -14.22
C GLU A 305 -25.02 21.67 -14.81
N GLN A 306 -24.20 20.61 -14.73
CA GLN A 306 -22.85 20.59 -15.29
C GLN A 306 -22.82 20.77 -16.81
N SER A 307 -23.89 20.38 -17.49
CA SER A 307 -24.03 20.50 -18.95
C SER A 307 -24.75 21.79 -19.36
N HIS A 308 -25.08 22.67 -18.39
CA HIS A 308 -25.88 23.88 -18.61
C HIS A 308 -27.25 23.61 -19.26
N ILE A 309 -27.86 22.46 -18.97
CA ILE A 309 -29.19 22.07 -19.44
C ILE A 309 -30.21 22.37 -18.34
N SER A 310 -31.24 23.16 -18.67
CA SER A 310 -32.37 23.37 -17.77
C SER A 310 -33.26 22.13 -17.78
N LEU A 311 -33.33 21.44 -16.64
CA LEU A 311 -34.16 20.25 -16.45
C LEU A 311 -35.10 20.46 -15.26
N ALA A 312 -36.41 20.34 -15.50
CA ALA A 312 -37.40 20.42 -14.44
C ALA A 312 -37.32 19.16 -13.54
N PRO A 313 -37.42 19.30 -12.20
CA PRO A 313 -37.38 18.15 -11.27
C PRO A 313 -38.40 17.06 -11.63
N ASP A 314 -39.62 17.45 -12.00
CA ASP A 314 -40.69 16.50 -12.37
C ASP A 314 -40.34 15.71 -13.65
N ALA A 315 -39.70 16.36 -14.62
CA ALA A 315 -39.24 15.71 -15.85
C ALA A 315 -38.08 14.74 -15.55
N ALA A 316 -37.16 15.12 -14.66
CA ALA A 316 -36.07 14.25 -14.23
C ALA A 316 -36.60 13.01 -13.49
N PHE A 317 -37.56 13.20 -12.59
CA PHE A 317 -38.24 12.12 -11.89
C PHE A 317 -38.97 11.19 -12.85
N PHE A 318 -39.78 11.74 -13.75
CA PHE A 318 -40.50 10.96 -14.76
C PHE A 318 -39.56 10.14 -15.64
N TYR A 319 -38.47 10.75 -16.14
CA TYR A 319 -37.48 10.06 -16.96
C TYR A 319 -36.83 8.89 -16.21
N ARG A 320 -36.42 9.08 -14.96
CA ARG A 320 -35.76 8.03 -14.15
C ARG A 320 -36.71 6.97 -13.58
N ALA A 321 -37.99 7.29 -13.42
CA ALA A 321 -39.02 6.34 -13.07
C ALA A 321 -39.40 5.43 -14.26
N THR A 322 -39.35 5.96 -15.49
CA THR A 322 -39.69 5.22 -16.71
C THR A 322 -38.50 4.50 -17.36
N HIS A 323 -37.26 4.94 -17.08
CA HIS A 323 -36.02 4.35 -17.60
C HIS A 323 -35.09 3.94 -16.45
N PRO A 324 -35.36 2.79 -15.78
CA PRO A 324 -34.40 2.20 -14.86
C PRO A 324 -33.13 1.80 -15.62
N LEU A 325 -31.97 2.18 -15.10
CA LEU A 325 -30.67 1.69 -15.57
C LEU A 325 -30.48 0.23 -15.13
#